data_AF-Q15GD1-F1
#
_entry.id   AF-Q15GD1-F1
#
_cell.length_a   1.000
_cell.length_b   1.000
_cell.length_c   1.000
_cell.angle_alpha   90.00
_cell.angle_beta   90.00
_cell.angle_gamma   90.00
#
_symmetry.space_group_name_H-M   'P 1'
#
loop_
_entity.id
_entity.type
_entity.pdbx_description
1 polymer ?
#
loop_
_entity_poly.entity_id
_entity_poly.type
_entity_poly.pdbx_seq_one_letter_code
_entity_poly.pdbx_strand_id
1 'polypeptide(L)'
;MQRMRAGAVRALGSLAGRSTAQSMQTKTISSTSLRQRYFSSFSSPMSRLSTFGAVNSMAPRGLMAVPTLWTSPMPMAGTKLGLVAWEQTRGMRHRQKKNKLNRPYDRRMAMLRNMATDLIMYERIKTTVARAKALRRVADRMVTLAKQGTLMARRQLGGFLRTGESISKLFLDLVPRYAQRHGGYTRIVRCIAPRKGDNADMAWIEYIDREGELRPCKPAATRLPYSKMIKVAETANDQHLVDYYKKLQEQV
;
A
#
# COMPACT_ATOMS: atom_id res chain seq x y z
N MET A 1 21.12 69.06 -1.67
CA MET A 1 21.59 67.70 -2.02
C MET A 1 22.07 67.71 -3.46
N GLN A 2 23.38 67.67 -3.66
CA GLN A 2 24.06 67.94 -4.92
C GLN A 2 24.35 66.66 -5.74
N ARG A 3 24.05 66.80 -7.04
CA ARG A 3 24.78 66.31 -8.23
C ARG A 3 24.81 64.81 -8.55
N MET A 4 24.02 64.53 -9.59
CA MET A 4 24.08 63.43 -10.55
C MET A 4 25.49 63.18 -11.12
N ARG A 5 25.82 61.91 -11.35
CA ARG A 5 26.87 61.46 -12.27
C ARG A 5 26.26 60.53 -13.32
N ALA A 6 26.39 60.96 -14.57
CA ALA A 6 26.13 60.18 -15.78
C ALA A 6 27.38 59.41 -16.21
N GLY A 7 27.19 58.23 -16.80
CA GLY A 7 28.20 57.47 -17.53
C GLY A 7 27.48 56.41 -18.37
N ALA A 8 27.16 56.69 -19.63
CA ALA A 8 27.99 56.47 -20.81
C ALA A 8 27.68 55.11 -21.47
N VAL A 9 26.78 55.17 -22.46
CA VAL A 9 26.36 54.12 -23.39
C VAL A 9 27.34 54.09 -24.57
N ARG A 10 27.73 52.89 -25.04
CA ARG A 10 28.47 52.68 -26.31
C ARG A 10 27.97 51.36 -26.92
N ALA A 11 27.03 51.43 -27.88
CA ALA A 11 27.21 51.22 -29.34
C ALA A 11 27.84 49.85 -29.70
N LEU A 12 27.04 48.89 -30.17
CA LEU A 12 26.78 48.52 -31.58
C LEU A 12 27.95 47.77 -32.26
N GLY A 13 27.65 46.54 -32.72
CA GLY A 13 28.53 45.71 -33.53
C GLY A 13 27.85 44.44 -34.01
N SER A 14 27.01 44.58 -35.04
CA SER A 14 26.53 43.50 -35.92
C SER A 14 27.69 42.97 -36.78
N LEU A 15 27.74 41.66 -37.04
CA LEU A 15 28.29 41.11 -38.29
C LEU A 15 27.84 39.66 -38.50
N ALA A 16 27.57 39.37 -39.76
CA ALA A 16 26.85 38.22 -40.27
C ALA A 16 27.68 36.93 -40.39
N GLY A 17 26.98 35.81 -40.27
CA GLY A 17 26.99 34.71 -41.26
C GLY A 17 28.25 33.85 -41.42
N ARG A 18 28.08 32.54 -41.18
CA ARG A 18 28.49 31.49 -42.15
C ARG A 18 27.82 30.15 -41.82
N SER A 19 27.08 29.69 -42.81
CA SER A 19 26.56 28.33 -42.99
C SER A 19 27.68 27.34 -43.27
N THR A 20 27.62 26.16 -42.67
CA THR A 20 28.12 24.92 -43.30
C THR A 20 27.16 23.79 -43.02
N ALA A 21 26.43 23.41 -44.07
CA ALA A 21 25.73 22.15 -44.17
C ALA A 21 26.76 21.01 -44.23
N GLN A 22 26.52 19.93 -43.49
CA GLN A 22 26.99 18.60 -43.89
C GLN A 22 25.84 17.60 -43.70
N SER A 23 25.35 17.14 -44.83
CA SER A 23 24.58 15.91 -45.01
C SER A 23 25.47 14.69 -44.77
N MET A 24 24.88 13.60 -44.28
CA MET A 24 25.20 12.17 -44.54
C MET A 24 24.20 11.35 -43.71
N GLN A 25 23.01 11.04 -44.25
CA GLN A 25 22.65 9.78 -44.91
C GLN A 25 22.95 8.47 -44.15
N THR A 26 21.93 7.61 -44.22
CA THR A 26 21.89 6.14 -43.99
C THR A 26 21.63 5.72 -42.53
N LYS A 27 20.75 4.76 -42.18
CA LYS A 27 20.06 3.71 -42.93
C LYS A 27 18.66 3.49 -42.35
N THR A 28 17.66 3.52 -43.23
CA THR A 28 16.39 2.80 -43.08
C THR A 28 16.68 1.30 -43.03
N ILE A 29 16.22 0.59 -42.01
CA ILE A 29 16.06 -0.86 -42.07
C ILE A 29 14.58 -1.11 -42.35
N SER A 30 14.31 -1.40 -43.61
CA SER A 30 13.05 -1.91 -44.12
C SER A 30 12.81 -3.35 -43.69
N SER A 31 11.53 -3.61 -43.40
CA SER A 31 10.74 -4.84 -43.53
C SER A 31 11.37 -6.16 -43.99
N THR A 32 10.69 -7.24 -43.55
CA THR A 32 10.64 -8.62 -44.10
C THR A 32 11.90 -9.47 -43.85
N SER A 33 11.87 -10.71 -43.37
CA SER A 33 10.85 -11.77 -43.48
C SER A 33 11.11 -12.94 -42.50
N LEU A 34 10.06 -13.74 -42.26
CA LEU A 34 10.09 -15.21 -42.12
C LEU A 34 10.97 -15.85 -41.03
N ARG A 35 10.32 -16.28 -39.94
CA ARG A 35 10.45 -17.68 -39.50
C ARG A 35 9.27 -18.12 -38.62
N GLN A 36 8.29 -18.76 -39.26
CA GLN A 36 7.49 -19.81 -38.63
C GLN A 36 8.42 -20.98 -38.27
N ARG A 37 8.30 -21.46 -37.04
CA ARG A 37 8.46 -22.87 -36.63
C ARG A 37 7.98 -22.98 -35.18
N TYR A 38 6.76 -23.47 -34.98
CA TYR A 38 6.46 -24.88 -34.67
C TYR A 38 7.22 -25.37 -33.44
N PHE A 39 6.56 -25.39 -32.27
CA PHE A 39 6.62 -26.56 -31.38
C PHE A 39 5.42 -26.59 -30.41
N SER A 40 4.50 -27.49 -30.77
CA SER A 40 3.62 -28.33 -29.94
C SER A 40 3.17 -27.86 -28.55
N SER A 41 1.88 -27.54 -28.50
CA SER A 41 0.97 -27.82 -27.40
C SER A 41 0.98 -29.32 -27.02
N PHE A 42 1.53 -29.65 -25.86
CA PHE A 42 1.35 -30.95 -25.23
C PHE A 42 0.07 -30.92 -24.39
N SER A 43 -1.06 -31.16 -25.04
CA SER A 43 -2.35 -31.45 -24.39
C SER A 43 -2.56 -32.95 -24.48
N SER A 44 -2.38 -33.67 -23.37
CA SER A 44 -2.74 -35.08 -23.27
C SER A 44 -4.26 -35.23 -23.23
N PRO A 45 -4.86 -36.06 -24.12
CA PRO A 45 -6.21 -36.56 -23.95
C PRO A 45 -6.15 -37.95 -23.31
N MET A 46 -6.94 -38.19 -22.28
CA MET A 46 -7.32 -39.57 -21.93
C MET A 46 -8.83 -39.60 -21.71
N SER A 47 -9.51 -40.11 -22.72
CA SER A 47 -10.81 -40.75 -22.62
C SER A 47 -10.64 -42.13 -21.98
N ARG A 48 -11.56 -42.51 -21.09
CA ARG A 48 -11.94 -43.92 -20.98
C ARG A 48 -13.42 -44.05 -20.64
N LEU A 49 -14.07 -44.80 -21.51
CA LEU A 49 -15.43 -45.29 -21.45
C LEU A 49 -15.62 -46.17 -20.21
N SER A 50 -16.85 -46.19 -19.70
CA SER A 50 -17.81 -47.31 -19.83
C SER A 50 -18.56 -47.61 -18.54
N THR A 51 -19.89 -47.64 -18.68
CA THR A 51 -20.87 -48.55 -18.05
C THR A 51 -20.72 -48.84 -16.56
N PHE A 52 -21.76 -48.50 -15.78
CA PHE A 52 -22.66 -49.52 -15.25
C PHE A 52 -24.01 -48.87 -14.89
N GLY A 53 -25.06 -49.34 -15.57
CA GLY A 53 -26.43 -49.13 -15.15
C GLY A 53 -26.81 -50.13 -14.05
N ALA A 54 -27.72 -49.70 -13.18
CA ALA A 54 -28.67 -50.53 -12.44
C ALA A 54 -29.67 -49.54 -11.78
N VAL A 55 -30.78 -49.19 -12.45
CA VAL A 55 -32.10 -49.82 -12.29
C VAL A 55 -32.29 -50.59 -10.99
N ASN A 56 -33.20 -50.08 -10.14
CA ASN A 56 -34.20 -50.80 -9.34
C ASN A 56 -34.66 -49.88 -8.20
N SER A 57 -35.91 -49.82 -7.79
CA SER A 57 -37.18 -50.26 -8.32
C SER A 57 -38.21 -49.69 -7.37
N MET A 58 -39.30 -49.21 -7.93
CA MET A 58 -40.51 -48.75 -7.26
C MET A 58 -41.09 -49.85 -6.35
N ALA A 59 -41.56 -49.51 -5.15
CA ALA A 59 -42.60 -50.25 -4.43
C ALA A 59 -43.28 -49.36 -3.37
N PRO A 60 -44.55 -49.63 -3.00
CA PRO A 60 -45.56 -48.58 -2.96
C PRO A 60 -46.07 -48.19 -1.56
N ARG A 61 -46.87 -47.12 -1.60
CA ARG A 61 -47.72 -46.58 -0.54
C ARG A 61 -48.72 -47.63 -0.04
N GLY A 62 -48.83 -47.76 1.28
CA GLY A 62 -49.92 -48.42 1.98
C GLY A 62 -50.52 -47.48 3.04
N LEU A 63 -51.76 -47.05 2.81
CA LEU A 63 -52.65 -46.47 3.82
C LEU A 63 -53.34 -47.61 4.54
N MET A 64 -53.35 -47.63 5.87
CA MET A 64 -54.51 -48.03 6.67
C MET A 64 -54.45 -47.34 8.03
N ALA A 65 -55.51 -46.58 8.32
CA ALA A 65 -55.77 -45.94 9.59
C ALA A 65 -56.37 -46.93 10.59
N VAL A 66 -56.03 -46.78 11.87
CA VAL A 66 -56.91 -47.15 12.99
C VAL A 66 -56.74 -46.08 14.07
N PRO A 67 -57.82 -45.42 14.54
CA PRO A 67 -57.76 -44.44 15.62
C PRO A 67 -57.99 -45.15 16.95
N THR A 68 -56.94 -45.39 17.72
CA THR A 68 -57.05 -45.80 19.12
C THR A 68 -56.55 -44.70 20.02
N LEU A 69 -57.43 -44.24 20.89
CA LEU A 69 -57.19 -43.31 21.99
C LEU A 69 -55.94 -43.75 22.77
N TRP A 70 -54.85 -43.02 22.61
CA TRP A 70 -53.65 -43.16 23.43
C TRP A 70 -53.25 -41.79 23.93
N THR A 71 -53.68 -41.52 25.16
CA THR A 71 -52.96 -40.81 26.22
C THR A 71 -51.75 -40.03 25.72
N SER A 72 -51.85 -38.70 25.72
CA SER A 72 -50.70 -37.82 25.51
C SER A 72 -49.55 -38.26 26.44
N PRO A 73 -48.39 -38.69 25.93
CA PRO A 73 -47.22 -38.76 26.77
C PRO A 73 -46.76 -37.32 27.00
N MET A 74 -46.82 -36.87 28.25
CA MET A 74 -46.03 -35.72 28.68
C MET A 74 -44.59 -35.93 28.20
N PRO A 75 -43.95 -34.99 27.49
CA PRO A 75 -42.53 -35.09 27.23
C PRO A 75 -41.77 -34.88 28.53
N MET A 76 -41.52 -35.97 29.23
CA MET A 76 -40.39 -36.07 30.16
C MET A 76 -39.09 -35.91 29.38
N ALA A 77 -38.22 -35.11 29.96
CA ALA A 77 -36.81 -34.90 29.65
C ALA A 77 -36.15 -35.83 28.60
N GLY A 78 -35.53 -35.22 27.59
CA GLY A 78 -34.32 -35.77 26.98
C GLY A 78 -34.45 -36.37 25.57
N THR A 79 -34.78 -35.55 24.57
CA THR A 79 -34.35 -35.83 23.18
C THR A 79 -33.41 -34.71 22.71
N LYS A 80 -32.12 -35.00 22.80
CA LYS A 80 -31.06 -34.26 22.08
C LYS A 80 -31.22 -34.50 20.57
N LEU A 81 -32.20 -33.88 19.93
CA LEU A 81 -32.30 -33.80 18.47
C LEU A 81 -32.58 -32.34 18.12
N GLY A 82 -31.51 -31.62 17.77
CA GLY A 82 -31.57 -30.19 17.46
C GLY A 82 -30.36 -29.39 17.89
N LEU A 83 -29.18 -30.01 18.04
CA LEU A 83 -27.91 -29.30 18.09
C LEU A 83 -27.60 -28.76 16.68
N VAL A 84 -28.24 -27.64 16.34
CA VAL A 84 -27.76 -26.74 15.29
C VAL A 84 -26.43 -26.20 15.80
N ALA A 85 -25.35 -26.83 15.37
CA ALA A 85 -23.96 -26.62 15.74
C ALA A 85 -23.37 -25.24 15.34
N TRP A 86 -24.12 -24.14 15.48
CA TRP A 86 -23.71 -22.85 14.88
C TRP A 86 -23.79 -21.63 15.77
N GLU A 87 -24.30 -21.74 17.00
CA GLU A 87 -24.25 -20.62 17.94
C GLU A 87 -22.91 -20.58 18.68
N GLN A 88 -21.82 -20.63 17.91
CA GLN A 88 -20.53 -20.25 18.42
C GLN A 88 -20.57 -18.74 18.62
N THR A 89 -20.81 -18.31 19.87
CA THR A 89 -20.59 -16.95 20.34
C THR A 89 -19.12 -16.62 20.08
N ARG A 90 -18.85 -16.14 18.87
CA ARG A 90 -17.52 -15.72 18.44
C ARG A 90 -17.18 -14.48 19.25
N GLY A 91 -16.58 -14.68 20.42
CA GLY A 91 -15.97 -13.63 21.22
C GLY A 91 -15.07 -12.76 20.36
N MET A 92 -14.89 -11.49 20.76
CA MET A 92 -14.09 -10.54 20.00
C MET A 92 -12.71 -11.12 19.72
N ARG A 93 -12.36 -11.22 18.42
CA ARG A 93 -11.03 -11.71 18.05
C ARG A 93 -10.00 -10.66 18.48
N HIS A 94 -9.20 -10.97 19.49
CA HIS A 94 -8.09 -10.13 19.92
C HIS A 94 -6.96 -10.08 18.87
N ARG A 95 -6.07 -9.08 18.99
CA ARG A 95 -4.86 -8.90 18.15
C ARG A 95 -5.10 -8.77 16.64
N GLN A 96 -6.28 -8.27 16.23
CA GLN A 96 -6.58 -8.02 14.81
C GLN A 96 -5.89 -6.74 14.31
N LYS A 97 -4.71 -6.89 13.68
CA LYS A 97 -3.89 -5.78 13.17
C LYS A 97 -4.33 -5.21 11.81
N LYS A 98 -5.25 -5.87 11.09
CA LYS A 98 -5.64 -5.51 9.71
C LYS A 98 -7.12 -5.15 9.64
N ASN A 99 -7.44 -3.97 9.10
CA ASN A 99 -8.83 -3.60 8.84
C ASN A 99 -9.35 -4.39 7.61
N LYS A 100 -10.48 -5.10 7.77
CA LYS A 100 -11.11 -5.89 6.71
C LYS A 100 -11.94 -5.04 5.73
N LEU A 101 -12.31 -3.81 6.10
CA LEU A 101 -13.07 -2.88 5.25
C LEU A 101 -14.36 -3.47 4.65
N ASN A 102 -14.94 -4.47 5.32
CA ASN A 102 -16.09 -5.26 4.86
C ASN A 102 -15.95 -5.80 3.43
N ARG A 103 -14.72 -6.23 3.03
CA ARG A 103 -14.44 -6.75 1.69
C ARG A 103 -13.61 -8.04 1.74
N PRO A 104 -13.77 -8.95 0.76
CA PRO A 104 -12.89 -10.11 0.62
C PRO A 104 -11.45 -9.67 0.32
N TYR A 105 -10.50 -10.58 0.54
CA TYR A 105 -9.07 -10.26 0.52
C TYR A 105 -8.64 -9.65 -0.82
N ASP A 106 -9.01 -10.25 -1.95
CA ASP A 106 -8.56 -9.84 -3.28
C ASP A 106 -9.04 -8.45 -3.65
N ARG A 107 -10.35 -8.19 -3.46
CA ARG A 107 -10.95 -6.86 -3.71
C ARG A 107 -10.33 -5.79 -2.81
N ARG A 108 -10.04 -6.14 -1.55
CA ARG A 108 -9.38 -5.21 -0.62
C ARG A 108 -7.95 -4.91 -1.04
N MET A 109 -7.18 -5.91 -1.45
CA MET A 109 -5.80 -5.72 -1.91
C MET A 109 -5.76 -4.91 -3.21
N ALA A 110 -6.62 -5.22 -4.18
CA ALA A 110 -6.73 -4.46 -5.42
C ALA A 110 -7.02 -2.97 -5.15
N MET A 111 -7.96 -2.68 -4.25
CA MET A 111 -8.26 -1.30 -3.85
C MET A 111 -7.07 -0.61 -3.18
N LEU A 112 -6.37 -1.28 -2.26
CA LEU A 112 -5.21 -0.71 -1.57
C LEU A 112 -4.04 -0.45 -2.53
N ARG A 113 -3.83 -1.30 -3.54
CA ARG A 113 -2.82 -1.09 -4.59
C ARG A 113 -3.11 0.16 -5.41
N ASN A 114 -4.37 0.35 -5.81
CA ASN A 114 -4.77 1.52 -6.57
C ASN A 114 -4.59 2.79 -5.73
N MET A 115 -5.14 2.84 -4.51
CA MET A 115 -4.98 4.00 -3.63
C MET A 115 -3.51 4.28 -3.25
N ALA A 116 -2.66 3.26 -3.12
CA ALA A 116 -1.24 3.45 -2.85
C ALA A 116 -0.52 4.08 -4.06
N THR A 117 -0.85 3.61 -5.28
CA THR A 117 -0.34 4.18 -6.52
C THR A 117 -0.75 5.64 -6.64
N ASP A 118 -2.05 5.92 -6.44
CA ASP A 118 -2.58 7.29 -6.47
C ASP A 118 -1.91 8.16 -5.41
N LEU A 119 -1.66 7.63 -4.21
CA LEU A 119 -1.09 8.41 -3.10
C LEU A 119 0.35 8.81 -3.41
N ILE A 120 1.11 7.95 -4.08
CA ILE A 120 2.48 8.25 -4.52
C ILE A 120 2.46 9.29 -5.63
N MET A 121 1.52 9.19 -6.57
CA MET A 121 1.34 10.15 -7.66
C MET A 121 1.02 11.55 -7.16
N TYR A 122 -0.08 11.69 -6.41
CA TYR A 122 -0.63 12.99 -6.05
C TYR A 122 -0.15 13.50 -4.69
N GLU A 123 0.58 12.67 -3.94
CA GLU A 123 1.07 12.89 -2.57
C GLU A 123 0.00 13.11 -1.49
N ARG A 124 -1.25 13.39 -1.89
CA ARG A 124 -2.38 13.62 -1.00
C ARG A 124 -3.69 13.14 -1.63
N ILE A 125 -4.50 12.43 -0.85
CA ILE A 125 -5.82 11.92 -1.28
C ILE A 125 -6.87 12.10 -0.18
N LYS A 126 -8.10 12.44 -0.57
CA LYS A 126 -9.28 12.43 0.30
C LYS A 126 -9.95 11.06 0.28
N THR A 127 -10.02 10.38 1.42
CA THR A 127 -10.70 9.07 1.55
C THR A 127 -11.49 8.97 2.86
N THR A 128 -12.04 7.80 3.18
CA THR A 128 -12.66 7.57 4.49
C THR A 128 -11.61 7.22 5.54
N VAL A 129 -11.87 7.53 6.82
CA VAL A 129 -10.92 7.27 7.93
C VAL A 129 -10.50 5.79 7.99
N ALA A 130 -11.45 4.87 7.78
CA ALA A 130 -11.18 3.44 7.79
C ALA A 130 -10.20 3.02 6.67
N ARG A 131 -10.38 3.57 5.46
CA ARG A 131 -9.51 3.31 4.30
C ARG A 131 -8.15 3.95 4.48
N ALA A 132 -8.08 5.19 4.98
CA ALA A 132 -6.83 5.89 5.27
C ALA A 132 -5.97 5.13 6.29
N LYS A 133 -6.57 4.64 7.39
CA LYS A 133 -5.86 3.83 8.39
C LYS A 133 -5.30 2.52 7.81
N ALA A 134 -6.03 1.89 6.90
CA ALA A 134 -5.55 0.69 6.21
C ALA A 134 -4.42 1.02 5.21
N LEU A 135 -4.55 2.12 4.48
CA LEU A 135 -3.60 2.58 3.47
C LEU A 135 -2.26 2.99 4.07
N ARG A 136 -2.25 3.70 5.20
CA ARG A 136 -1.03 4.13 5.93
C ARG A 136 -0.01 3.00 6.05
N ARG A 137 -0.44 1.80 6.49
CA ARG A 137 0.46 0.65 6.67
C ARG A 137 1.09 0.16 5.36
N VAL A 138 0.36 0.27 4.25
CA VAL A 138 0.83 -0.13 2.93
C VAL A 138 1.79 0.93 2.39
N ALA A 139 1.40 2.20 2.43
CA ALA A 139 2.19 3.33 1.93
C ALA A 139 3.54 3.45 2.66
N ASP A 140 3.53 3.36 3.99
CA ASP A 140 4.76 3.44 4.78
C ASP A 140 5.72 2.28 4.42
N ARG A 141 5.18 1.08 4.15
CA ARG A 141 5.98 -0.07 3.72
C ARG A 141 6.61 0.14 2.35
N MET A 142 5.91 0.77 1.41
CA MET A 142 6.46 1.05 0.07
C MET A 142 7.68 1.99 0.17
N VAL A 143 7.58 3.04 0.98
CA VAL A 143 8.71 3.96 1.24
C VAL A 143 9.86 3.22 1.90
N THR A 144 9.60 2.40 2.93
CA THR A 144 10.66 1.60 3.59
C THR A 144 11.37 0.67 2.61
N LEU A 145 10.64 -0.01 1.72
CA LEU A 145 11.25 -0.88 0.71
C LEU A 145 12.13 -0.08 -0.26
N ALA A 146 11.67 1.08 -0.72
CA ALA A 146 12.44 1.88 -1.65
C ALA A 146 13.68 2.50 -1.03
N LYS A 147 13.64 2.86 0.26
CA LYS A 147 14.84 3.30 1.00
C LYS A 147 15.96 2.26 1.00
N GLN A 148 15.66 0.97 0.82
CA GLN A 148 16.68 -0.08 0.70
C GLN A 148 17.46 0.01 -0.62
N GLY A 149 16.88 0.58 -1.68
CA GLY A 149 17.56 0.82 -2.96
C GLY A 149 17.93 -0.44 -3.77
N THR A 150 17.64 -1.66 -3.29
CA THR A 150 18.05 -2.90 -3.96
C THR A 150 17.19 -3.25 -5.18
N LEU A 151 17.74 -4.05 -6.10
CA LEU A 151 16.99 -4.59 -7.25
C LEU A 151 15.77 -5.41 -6.80
N MET A 152 15.91 -6.16 -5.71
CA MET A 152 14.80 -6.96 -5.16
C MET A 152 13.68 -6.09 -4.63
N ALA A 153 14.00 -4.97 -3.96
CA ALA A 153 13.01 -4.00 -3.53
C ALA A 153 12.26 -3.39 -4.74
N ARG A 154 12.97 -3.05 -5.83
CA ARG A 154 12.35 -2.58 -7.08
C ARG A 154 11.39 -3.61 -7.68
N ARG A 155 11.76 -4.89 -7.73
CA ARG A 155 10.88 -5.98 -8.21
C ARG A 155 9.65 -6.16 -7.32
N GLN A 156 9.82 -6.08 -6.00
CA GLN A 156 8.70 -6.15 -5.05
C GLN A 156 7.73 -4.99 -5.21
N LEU A 157 8.24 -3.76 -5.40
CA LEU A 157 7.42 -2.59 -5.68
C LEU A 157 6.68 -2.74 -7.01
N GLY A 158 7.36 -3.22 -8.07
CA GLY A 158 6.75 -3.49 -9.37
C GLY A 158 5.63 -4.54 -9.35
N GLY A 159 5.69 -5.51 -8.43
CA GLY A 159 4.60 -6.47 -8.22
C GLY A 159 3.39 -5.91 -7.46
N PHE A 160 3.52 -4.74 -6.82
CA PHE A 160 2.46 -4.16 -5.99
C PHE A 160 1.85 -2.90 -6.59
N LEU A 161 2.68 -1.95 -7.05
CA LEU A 161 2.26 -0.70 -7.66
C LEU A 161 1.80 -0.92 -9.10
N ARG A 162 0.86 -0.09 -9.57
CA ARG A 162 0.22 -0.27 -10.88
C ARG A 162 0.99 0.38 -12.02
N THR A 163 1.69 1.49 -11.76
CA THR A 163 2.33 2.31 -12.80
C THR A 163 3.84 2.42 -12.56
N GLY A 164 4.63 2.38 -13.64
CA GLY A 164 6.09 2.59 -13.57
C GLY A 164 6.46 3.99 -13.06
N GLU A 165 5.67 5.00 -13.42
CA GLU A 165 5.83 6.38 -12.95
C GLU A 165 5.79 6.49 -11.42
N SER A 166 4.93 5.69 -10.75
CA SER A 166 4.87 5.67 -9.28
C SER A 166 6.14 5.14 -8.66
N ILE A 167 6.79 4.19 -9.30
CA ILE A 167 8.06 3.64 -8.85
C ILE A 167 9.14 4.71 -9.02
N SER A 168 9.23 5.32 -10.21
CA SER A 168 10.20 6.37 -10.50
C SER A 168 10.08 7.55 -9.55
N LYS A 169 8.88 8.10 -9.36
CA LYS A 169 8.61 9.19 -8.42
C LYS A 169 9.01 8.85 -6.99
N LEU A 170 8.74 7.61 -6.57
CA LEU A 170 9.06 7.18 -5.21
C LEU A 170 10.58 7.16 -4.97
N PHE A 171 11.38 6.73 -5.95
CA PHE A 171 12.85 6.76 -5.83
C PHE A 171 13.45 8.16 -6.00
N LEU A 172 12.93 8.97 -6.92
CA LEU A 172 13.48 10.28 -7.25
C LEU A 172 13.11 11.35 -6.21
N ASP A 173 11.85 11.36 -5.75
CA ASP A 173 11.34 12.45 -4.91
C ASP A 173 11.20 12.04 -3.45
N LEU A 174 10.57 10.89 -3.18
CA LEU A 174 10.16 10.51 -1.82
C LEU A 174 11.31 9.93 -0.99
N VAL A 175 12.17 9.10 -1.58
CA VAL A 175 13.34 8.53 -0.88
C VAL A 175 14.29 9.61 -0.36
N PRO A 176 14.78 10.59 -1.16
CA PRO A 176 15.67 11.63 -0.64
C PRO A 176 14.98 12.50 0.42
N ARG A 177 13.68 12.82 0.23
CA ARG A 177 12.88 13.57 1.22
C ARG A 177 12.87 12.88 2.60
N TYR A 178 12.85 11.55 2.63
CA TYR A 178 12.76 10.77 3.87
C TYR A 178 14.05 10.10 4.31
N ALA A 179 15.21 10.50 3.78
CA ALA A 179 16.50 9.89 4.12
C ALA A 179 16.71 9.79 5.64
N GLN A 180 16.49 10.89 6.36
CA GLN A 180 16.71 11.01 7.81
C GLN A 180 15.57 10.43 8.67
N ARG A 181 14.41 10.10 8.08
CA ARG A 181 13.22 9.66 8.82
C ARG A 181 13.15 8.12 8.85
N HIS A 182 13.07 7.50 10.02
CA HIS A 182 12.96 6.04 10.14
C HIS A 182 11.55 5.49 9.88
N GLY A 183 10.51 6.31 10.02
CA GLY A 183 9.12 5.87 9.84
C GLY A 183 8.10 6.98 10.02
N GLY A 184 6.83 6.62 9.88
CA GLY A 184 5.73 7.57 9.91
C GLY A 184 5.84 8.57 8.77
N TYR A 185 5.88 8.07 7.53
CA TYR A 185 5.99 8.89 6.32
C TYR A 185 4.65 9.51 5.91
N THR A 186 3.56 8.89 6.33
CA THR A 186 2.20 9.34 6.02
C THR A 186 1.46 9.88 7.24
N ARG A 187 0.69 10.96 7.02
CA ARG A 187 -0.20 11.56 7.99
C ARG A 187 -1.66 11.33 7.60
N ILE A 188 -2.52 11.19 8.60
CA ILE A 188 -3.98 11.15 8.41
C ILE A 188 -4.55 12.36 9.15
N VAL A 189 -5.23 13.23 8.41
CA VAL A 189 -5.94 14.40 8.95
C VAL A 189 -7.43 14.17 8.73
N ARG A 190 -8.21 14.12 9.82
CA ARG A 190 -9.67 14.00 9.72
C ARG A 190 -10.25 15.28 9.09
N CYS A 191 -11.18 15.11 8.18
CA CYS A 191 -11.97 16.23 7.66
C CYS A 191 -12.95 16.70 8.73
N ILE A 192 -13.32 17.97 8.68
CA ILE A 192 -14.31 18.57 9.60
C ILE A 192 -15.70 17.99 9.30
N ALA A 193 -16.08 17.96 8.02
CA ALA A 193 -17.39 17.47 7.59
C ALA A 193 -17.35 15.98 7.23
N PRO A 194 -18.34 15.19 7.68
CA PRO A 194 -18.57 13.84 7.17
C PRO A 194 -19.07 13.91 5.72
N ARG A 195 -19.09 12.76 5.05
CA ARG A 195 -19.62 12.68 3.69
C ARG A 195 -21.14 12.85 3.69
N LYS A 196 -21.64 13.65 2.75
CA LYS A 196 -23.09 13.86 2.55
C LYS A 196 -23.74 12.56 2.06
N GLY A 197 -24.83 12.14 2.71
CA GLY A 197 -25.63 10.97 2.33
C GLY A 197 -25.40 9.74 3.22
N ASP A 198 -24.15 9.28 3.36
CA ASP A 198 -23.81 8.07 4.14
C ASP A 198 -23.17 8.39 5.50
N ASN A 199 -23.03 9.67 5.85
CA ASN A 199 -22.39 10.18 7.07
C ASN A 199 -21.00 9.56 7.33
N ALA A 200 -20.28 9.16 6.27
CA ALA A 200 -19.00 8.49 6.45
C ALA A 200 -17.92 9.48 6.87
N ASP A 201 -17.18 9.13 7.93
CA ASP A 201 -16.01 9.88 8.39
C ASP A 201 -14.94 9.99 7.29
N MET A 202 -14.66 11.21 6.86
CA MET A 202 -13.66 11.52 5.83
C MET A 202 -12.32 11.93 6.44
N ALA A 203 -11.23 11.64 5.72
CA ALA A 203 -9.89 12.05 6.07
C ALA A 203 -9.03 12.29 4.83
N TRP A 204 -8.12 13.23 4.94
CA TRP A 204 -6.97 13.36 4.05
C TRP A 204 -5.86 12.44 4.53
N ILE A 205 -5.28 11.69 3.60
CA ILE A 205 -4.01 11.01 3.81
C ILE A 205 -2.98 11.67 2.92
N GLU A 206 -1.83 12.01 3.49
CA GLU A 206 -0.79 12.78 2.82
C GLU A 206 0.60 12.29 3.22
N TYR A 207 1.54 12.44 2.29
CA TYR A 207 2.96 12.36 2.56
C TYR A 207 3.44 13.60 3.30
N ILE A 208 4.34 13.38 4.26
CA ILE A 208 4.92 14.41 5.12
C ILE A 208 6.07 15.14 4.39
N ASP A 209 6.44 16.33 4.86
CA ASP A 209 7.47 17.21 4.34
C ASP A 209 7.21 17.63 2.87
N ARG A 210 5.92 17.75 2.48
CA ARG A 210 5.48 18.21 1.14
C ARG A 210 5.42 19.74 1.07
N GLU A 211 5.58 20.31 -0.12
CA GLU A 211 5.30 21.72 -0.34
C GLU A 211 3.81 22.06 -0.06
N GLY A 212 3.57 23.08 0.77
CA GLY A 212 2.22 23.50 1.17
C GLY A 212 1.57 22.62 2.25
N GLU A 213 2.35 22.09 3.20
CA GLU A 213 1.82 21.34 4.34
C GLU A 213 0.81 22.14 5.17
N LEU A 214 -0.29 21.49 5.57
CA LEU A 214 -1.28 22.08 6.48
C LEU A 214 -0.79 22.21 7.92
N ARG A 215 0.13 21.34 8.33
CA ARG A 215 0.66 21.29 9.70
C ARG A 215 2.15 20.95 9.64
N PRO A 216 3.02 21.67 10.36
CA PRO A 216 4.43 21.34 10.41
C PRO A 216 4.60 19.93 11.00
N CYS A 217 5.44 19.13 10.37
CA CYS A 217 5.78 17.83 10.92
C CYS A 217 6.64 17.95 12.18
N LYS A 218 6.50 16.98 13.10
CA LYS A 218 7.55 16.76 14.09
C LYS A 218 8.84 16.42 13.33
N PRO A 219 9.95 17.12 13.63
CA PRO A 219 11.22 16.83 12.96
C PRO A 219 11.55 15.34 13.12
N ALA A 220 12.30 14.80 12.16
CA ALA A 220 12.80 13.44 12.26
C ALA A 220 13.45 13.25 13.64
N ALA A 221 13.29 12.07 14.24
CA ALA A 221 13.94 11.77 15.50
C ALA A 221 15.45 11.75 15.24
N THR A 222 16.11 12.88 15.43
CA THR A 222 17.55 12.93 15.66
C THR A 222 17.83 11.98 16.82
N ARG A 223 18.98 11.30 16.82
CA ARG A 223 19.46 10.63 18.04
C ARG A 223 19.28 11.60 19.22
N LEU A 224 18.93 11.07 20.40
CA LEU A 224 18.80 11.92 21.60
C LEU A 224 20.03 12.84 21.65
N PRO A 225 19.85 14.16 21.83
CA PRO A 225 21.00 15.04 21.88
C PRO A 225 21.93 14.52 22.97
N TYR A 226 23.24 14.64 22.76
CA TYR A 226 24.25 14.08 23.66
C TYR A 226 24.00 14.46 25.12
N SER A 227 23.58 15.70 25.35
CA SER A 227 23.13 16.23 26.65
C SER A 227 22.05 15.41 27.34
N LYS A 228 21.11 14.82 26.59
CA LYS A 228 20.02 14.00 27.11
C LYS A 228 20.46 12.57 27.35
N MET A 229 21.45 12.06 26.59
CA MET A 229 22.07 10.75 26.84
C MET A 229 22.97 10.78 28.08
N ILE A 230 23.72 11.87 28.27
CA ILE A 230 24.54 12.13 29.47
C ILE A 230 23.66 12.11 30.72
N LYS A 231 22.54 12.86 30.73
CA LYS A 231 21.60 12.87 31.87
C LYS A 231 21.02 11.49 32.20
N VAL A 232 20.73 10.68 31.19
CA VAL A 232 20.24 9.31 31.40
C VAL A 232 21.34 8.42 31.99
N ALA A 233 22.58 8.55 31.52
CA ALA A 233 23.73 7.81 32.05
C ALA A 233 24.10 8.26 33.48
N GLU A 234 23.99 9.55 33.79
CA GLU A 234 24.14 10.10 35.15
C GLU A 234 23.08 9.52 36.09
N THR A 235 21.81 9.44 35.66
CA THR A 235 20.74 8.82 36.48
C THR A 235 20.94 7.31 36.69
N ALA A 236 21.66 6.64 35.79
CA ALA A 236 22.01 5.23 35.91
C ALA A 236 23.31 5.00 36.71
N ASN A 237 24.00 6.06 37.16
CA ASN A 237 25.32 6.02 37.79
C ASN A 237 26.44 5.36 36.94
N ASP A 238 26.29 5.33 35.61
CA ASP A 238 27.26 4.73 34.70
C ASP A 238 28.30 5.77 34.21
N GLN A 239 29.35 6.00 34.99
CA GLN A 239 30.39 7.01 34.70
C GLN A 239 31.06 6.80 33.32
N HIS A 240 31.34 5.56 32.94
CA HIS A 240 31.93 5.24 31.64
C HIS A 240 31.09 5.71 30.45
N LEU A 241 29.76 5.60 30.53
CA LEU A 241 28.85 6.07 29.48
C LEU A 241 28.76 7.59 29.46
N VAL A 242 28.79 8.23 30.64
CA VAL A 242 28.81 9.70 30.76
C VAL A 242 30.04 10.28 30.06
N ASP A 243 31.22 9.73 30.29
CA ASP A 243 32.48 10.22 29.72
C ASP A 243 32.54 9.99 28.21
N TYR A 244 32.12 8.81 27.75
CA TYR A 244 32.00 8.49 26.33
C TYR A 244 31.07 9.48 25.61
N TYR A 245 29.95 9.82 26.23
CA TYR A 245 28.97 10.72 25.67
C TYR A 245 29.41 12.20 25.70
N LYS A 246 30.11 12.65 26.75
CA LYS A 246 30.73 13.99 26.78
C LYS A 246 31.79 14.16 25.69
N LYS A 247 32.67 13.17 25.52
CA LYS A 247 33.71 13.19 24.48
C LYS A 247 33.13 13.32 23.07
N LEU A 248 32.04 12.62 22.78
CA LEU A 248 31.38 12.69 21.47
C LEU A 248 30.61 14.00 21.25
N GLN A 249 30.19 14.67 22.33
CA GLN A 249 29.60 16.01 22.25
C GLN A 249 30.62 17.07 21.84
N GLU A 250 31.87 16.94 22.26
CA GLU A 250 32.97 17.86 21.91
C GLU A 250 33.45 17.72 20.46
N GLN A 251 33.15 16.58 19.81
CA GLN A 251 33.56 16.28 18.43
C GLN A 251 32.57 16.78 17.35
N VAL A 252 31.38 17.25 17.76
CA VAL A 252 30.29 17.71 16.87
C VAL A 252 30.22 19.23 16.92
#